data_AF-X1RBA3-F1
#
_entry.id   AF-X1RBA3-F1
#
_cell.length_a   1.000
_cell.length_b   1.000
_cell.length_c   1.000
_cell.angle_alpha   90.00
_cell.angle_beta   90.00
_cell.angle_gamma   90.00
#
_symmetry.space_group_name_H-M   'P 1'
#
loop_
_entity.id
_entity.type
_entity.pdbx_description
1 polymer ?
#
loop_
_entity_poly.entity_id
_entity_poly.type
_entity_poly.pdbx_seq_one_letter_code
_entity_poly.pdbx_strand_id
1 'polypeptide(L)'
;MNLKDFEEHIDPVILERGFDYYDSKLVSDLEKAAPGLWMAYVFGSERYTVTVNTHRSVIKDWECNCPYDWGPVCKHVVAVFYAIAEEIGREPIPGSDKGKKKKSQ
;
A
#
# COMPACT_ATOMS: atom_id res chain seq x y z
N MET A 1 -3.28 -0.98 14.45
CA MET A 1 -3.53 -1.33 13.05
C MET A 1 -2.56 -2.43 12.62
N ASN A 2 -3.01 -3.45 11.90
CA ASN A 2 -2.19 -4.55 11.37
C ASN A 2 -2.34 -4.63 9.85
N LEU A 3 -1.31 -5.09 9.13
CA LEU A 3 -1.40 -5.36 7.69
C LEU A 3 -2.43 -6.45 7.34
N LYS A 4 -2.97 -7.15 8.35
CA LYS A 4 -4.01 -8.18 8.20
C LYS A 4 -5.45 -7.66 8.36
N ASP A 5 -5.64 -6.48 8.94
CA ASP A 5 -6.96 -5.96 9.34
C ASP A 5 -7.07 -4.43 9.24
N PHE A 6 -6.10 -3.75 8.59
CA PHE A 6 -6.09 -2.29 8.51
C PHE A 6 -7.36 -1.74 7.84
N GLU A 7 -8.02 -2.55 7.02
CA GLU A 7 -9.27 -2.20 6.35
C GLU A 7 -10.41 -1.87 7.32
N GLU A 8 -10.38 -2.44 8.53
CA GLU A 8 -11.38 -2.18 9.58
C GLU A 8 -11.14 -0.85 10.32
N HIS A 9 -9.99 -0.22 10.10
CA HIS A 9 -9.53 0.95 10.85
C HIS A 9 -9.41 2.23 10.00
N ILE A 10 -9.71 2.15 8.70
CA ILE A 10 -9.56 3.25 7.75
C ILE A 10 -10.91 3.60 7.17
N ASP A 11 -11.13 4.90 6.91
CA ASP A 11 -12.34 5.38 6.26
C ASP A 11 -12.60 4.63 4.93
N PRO A 12 -13.81 4.10 4.69
CA PRO A 12 -14.12 3.31 3.50
C PRO A 12 -13.80 3.99 2.16
N VAL A 13 -13.94 5.31 2.07
CA VAL A 13 -13.66 6.07 0.84
C VAL A 13 -12.16 6.13 0.58
N ILE A 14 -11.35 6.25 1.64
CA ILE A 14 -9.89 6.21 1.53
C ILE A 14 -9.41 4.80 1.22
N LEU A 15 -10.07 3.79 1.80
CA LEU A 15 -9.81 2.38 1.53
C LEU A 15 -9.98 2.03 0.05
N GLU A 16 -11.15 2.35 -0.52
CA GLU A 16 -11.50 2.10 -1.92
C GLU A 16 -10.47 2.76 -2.85
N ARG A 17 -10.17 4.04 -2.63
CA ARG A 17 -9.17 4.76 -3.43
C ARG A 17 -7.76 4.19 -3.32
N GLY A 18 -7.37 3.71 -2.15
CA GLY A 18 -6.06 3.10 -1.95
C GLY A 18 -5.97 1.72 -2.61
N PHE A 19 -7.05 0.95 -2.52
CA PHE A 19 -7.18 -0.32 -3.23
C PHE A 19 -7.09 -0.12 -4.75
N ASP A 20 -7.78 0.88 -5.31
CA ASP A 20 -7.71 1.19 -6.75
C ASP A 20 -6.27 1.45 -7.23
N TYR A 21 -5.46 2.16 -6.44
CA TYR A 21 -4.07 2.45 -6.77
C TYR A 21 -3.20 1.20 -6.74
N TYR A 22 -3.42 0.34 -5.74
CA TYR A 22 -2.74 -0.95 -5.65
C TYR A 22 -3.13 -1.89 -6.81
N ASP A 23 -4.43 -2.02 -7.09
CA ASP A 23 -4.96 -2.88 -8.17
C ASP A 23 -4.50 -2.38 -9.56
N SER A 24 -4.48 -1.07 -9.75
CA SER A 24 -3.96 -0.42 -10.97
C SER A 24 -2.44 -0.49 -11.12
N LYS A 25 -1.73 -1.19 -10.22
CA LYS A 25 -0.27 -1.33 -10.21
C LYS A 25 0.48 0.00 -10.24
N LEU A 26 -0.05 0.99 -9.52
CA LEU A 26 0.57 2.31 -9.36
C LEU A 26 1.60 2.33 -8.23
N VAL A 27 1.68 1.27 -7.42
CA VAL A 27 2.76 1.05 -6.45
C VAL A 27 3.94 0.38 -7.16
N SER A 28 5.12 1.00 -7.09
CA SER A 28 6.36 0.48 -7.67
C SER A 28 7.51 0.50 -6.67
N ASP A 29 8.57 -0.25 -6.98
CA ASP A 29 9.81 -0.33 -6.21
C ASP A 29 9.57 -0.58 -4.71
N LEU A 30 8.62 -1.46 -4.39
CA LEU A 30 8.39 -1.89 -3.01
C LEU A 30 9.63 -2.65 -2.53
N GLU A 31 10.28 -2.13 -1.49
CA GLU A 31 11.46 -2.75 -0.90
C GLU A 31 11.51 -2.63 0.62
N LYS A 32 12.28 -3.51 1.26
CA LYS A 32 12.65 -3.41 2.67
C LYS A 32 13.92 -2.56 2.79
N ALA A 33 13.75 -1.26 3.01
CA ALA A 33 14.87 -0.33 3.18
C ALA A 33 15.71 -0.60 4.44
N ALA A 34 15.09 -1.13 5.50
CA ALA A 34 15.75 -1.55 6.74
C ALA A 34 14.91 -2.59 7.51
N PRO A 35 15.41 -3.21 8.60
CA PRO A 35 14.59 -4.11 9.41
C PRO A 35 13.30 -3.44 9.91
N GLY A 36 12.17 -3.91 9.39
CA GLY A 36 10.84 -3.36 9.70
C GLY A 36 10.43 -2.14 8.87
N LEU A 37 11.36 -1.51 8.14
CA LEU A 37 11.08 -0.34 7.32
C LEU A 37 10.87 -0.74 5.86
N TRP A 38 9.71 -0.41 5.34
CA TRP A 38 9.33 -0.54 3.94
C TRP A 38 9.33 0.81 3.27
N MET A 39 9.71 0.84 1.99
CA MET A 39 9.63 2.00 1.13
C MET A 39 9.03 1.60 -0.21
N ALA A 40 8.21 2.46 -0.79
CA ALA A 40 7.69 2.30 -2.13
C ALA A 40 7.42 3.66 -2.78
N TYR A 41 7.34 3.66 -4.12
CA TYR A 41 6.81 4.79 -4.87
C TYR A 41 5.37 4.54 -5.28
N VAL A 42 4.56 5.59 -5.27
CA VAL A 42 3.18 5.54 -5.73
C VAL A 42 2.97 6.59 -6.81
N PHE A 43 2.57 6.16 -8.00
CA PHE A 43 2.28 7.04 -9.13
C PHE A 43 0.85 7.60 -9.03
N GLY A 44 0.73 8.92 -9.06
CA GLY A 44 -0.55 9.63 -9.16
C GLY A 44 -0.40 10.80 -10.14
N SER A 45 -0.76 12.02 -9.70
CA SER A 45 -0.42 13.25 -10.44
C SER A 45 1.09 13.44 -10.57
N GLU A 46 1.82 12.98 -9.56
CA GLU A 46 3.29 12.95 -9.50
C GLU A 46 3.71 11.62 -8.87
N ARG A 47 5.02 11.41 -8.69
CA ARG A 47 5.54 10.28 -7.94
C ARG A 47 5.61 10.63 -6.45
N TYR A 48 4.87 9.91 -5.64
CA TYR A 48 4.90 10.04 -4.18
C TYR A 48 5.80 8.96 -3.57
N THR A 49 6.51 9.31 -2.52
CA THR A 49 7.31 8.37 -1.72
C THR A 49 6.52 8.03 -0.47
N VAL A 50 6.41 6.74 -0.17
CA VAL A 50 5.72 6.21 1.00
C VAL A 50 6.70 5.36 1.79
N THR A 51 6.76 5.58 3.09
CA THR A 51 7.49 4.74 4.04
C THR A 51 6.53 4.14 5.05
N VAL A 52 6.74 2.88 5.40
CA VAL A 52 5.91 2.18 6.40
C VAL A 52 6.82 1.43 7.36
N ASN A 53 6.72 1.76 8.64
CA ASN A 53 7.43 1.05 9.69
C ASN A 53 6.54 -0.04 10.28
N THR A 54 7.09 -1.25 10.34
CA THR A 54 6.39 -2.47 10.74
C THR A 54 7.21 -3.26 11.75
N HIS A 55 6.50 -3.93 12.65
CA HIS A 55 7.07 -5.01 13.44
C HIS A 55 6.29 -6.29 13.13
N ARG A 56 6.89 -7.19 12.34
CA ARG A 56 6.19 -8.33 11.72
C ARG A 56 5.04 -7.82 10.83
N SER A 57 3.79 -8.05 11.20
CA SER A 57 2.62 -7.52 10.47
C SER A 57 1.98 -6.30 11.15
N VAL A 58 2.49 -5.88 12.31
CA VAL A 58 1.95 -4.72 13.04
C VAL A 58 2.51 -3.46 12.43
N ILE A 59 1.62 -2.56 11.99
CA ILE A 59 2.00 -1.23 11.49
C ILE A 59 2.30 -0.35 12.70
N LYS A 60 3.49 0.26 12.72
CA LYS A 60 3.97 1.14 13.79
C LYS A 60 3.86 2.61 13.41
N ASP A 61 4.22 2.92 12.17
CA ASP A 61 4.21 4.28 11.65
C ASP A 61 4.16 4.27 10.12
N TRP A 62 3.76 5.39 9.53
CA TRP A 62 3.78 5.59 8.09
C TRP A 62 3.96 7.06 7.74
N GLU A 63 4.65 7.32 6.63
CA GLU A 63 4.76 8.66 6.07
C GLU A 63 4.50 8.62 4.57
N CYS A 64 3.89 9.69 4.07
CA CYS A 64 3.75 9.92 2.63
C CYS A 64 4.01 11.39 2.35
N ASN A 65 4.81 11.68 1.32
CA ASN A 65 5.12 13.05 0.93
C ASN A 65 3.99 13.75 0.13
N CYS A 66 2.78 13.17 0.05
CA CYS A 66 1.70 13.77 -0.69
C CYS A 66 1.12 14.99 0.06
N PRO A 67 0.79 16.08 -0.66
CA PRO A 67 0.29 17.31 -0.03
C PRO A 67 -1.16 17.21 0.44
N TYR A 68 -1.86 16.12 0.11
CA TYR A 68 -3.27 15.93 0.44
C TYR A 68 -3.42 15.31 1.84
N ASP A 69 -3.85 16.14 2.78
CA ASP A 69 -4.26 15.72 4.11
C ASP A 69 -5.78 15.52 4.14
N TRP A 70 -6.22 14.31 3.80
CA TRP A 70 -7.63 13.90 3.89
C TRP A 70 -7.91 13.09 5.17
N GLY A 71 -7.03 13.19 6.17
CA GLY A 71 -7.10 12.43 7.41
C GLY A 71 -5.80 11.70 7.74
N PRO A 72 -5.81 10.84 8.76
CA PRO A 72 -4.60 10.24 9.35
C PRO A 72 -3.85 9.32 8.38
N VAL A 73 -4.52 8.81 7.35
CA VAL A 73 -3.95 7.95 6.30
C VAL A 73 -4.44 8.44 4.95
N CYS A 74 -3.54 8.56 3.98
CA CYS A 74 -3.91 8.87 2.60
C CYS A 74 -4.02 7.59 1.76
N LYS A 75 -4.69 7.69 0.61
CA LYS A 75 -4.83 6.57 -0.35
C LYS A 75 -3.50 5.93 -0.79
N HIS A 76 -2.41 6.70 -0.87
CA HIS A 76 -1.10 6.16 -1.27
C HIS A 76 -0.53 5.22 -0.20
N VAL A 77 -0.68 5.58 1.08
CA VAL A 77 -0.27 4.72 2.19
C VAL A 77 -1.08 3.43 2.20
N VAL A 78 -2.40 3.52 2.00
CA VAL A 78 -3.28 2.34 1.88
C VAL A 78 -2.84 1.41 0.75
N ALA A 79 -2.52 1.97 -0.42
CA ALA A 79 -2.03 1.19 -1.56
C ALA A 79 -0.76 0.41 -1.21
N VAL A 80 0.15 1.03 -0.45
CA VAL A 80 1.38 0.39 0.02
C VAL A 80 1.11 -0.64 1.12
N PHE A 81 0.10 -0.44 1.97
CA PHE A 81 -0.30 -1.48 2.93
C PHE A 81 -0.77 -2.75 2.22
N TYR A 82 -1.57 -2.64 1.16
CA TYR A 82 -1.94 -3.80 0.33
C TYR A 82 -0.72 -4.47 -0.30
N ALA A 83 0.20 -3.69 -0.86
CA ALA A 83 1.41 -4.21 -1.49
C ALA A 83 2.32 -4.95 -0.50
N ILE A 84 2.52 -4.40 0.71
CA ILE A 84 3.27 -5.07 1.78
C ILE A 84 2.54 -6.34 2.23
N ALA A 85 1.21 -6.29 2.37
CA ALA A 85 0.41 -7.44 2.78
C ALA A 85 0.55 -8.61 1.78
N GLU A 86 0.51 -8.33 0.47
CA GLU A 86 0.78 -9.32 -0.60
C GLU A 86 2.20 -9.90 -0.46
N GLU A 87 3.20 -9.04 -0.29
CA GLU A 87 4.61 -9.44 -0.17
C GLU A 87 4.91 -10.32 1.07
N ILE A 88 4.22 -10.09 2.19
CA ILE A 88 4.36 -10.93 3.39
C ILE A 88 3.47 -12.18 3.39
N GLY A 89 2.78 -12.47 2.27
CA GLY A 89 2.00 -13.69 2.07
C GLY A 89 0.59 -13.65 2.67
N ARG A 90 -0.03 -12.47 2.81
CA ARG A 90 -1.49 -12.40 2.97
C ARG A 90 -2.11 -12.74 1.62
N GLU A 91 -2.95 -13.77 1.56
CA GLU A 91 -3.65 -14.07 0.32
C GLU A 91 -4.51 -12.87 -0.11
N PRO A 92 -4.49 -12.47 -1.39
CA PRO A 92 -5.35 -11.42 -1.90
C PRO A 92 -6.81 -11.75 -1.61
N ILE A 93 -7.58 -10.73 -1.24
CA ILE A 93 -9.02 -10.88 -1.03
C ILE A 93 -9.65 -11.44 -2.33
N PRO A 94 -10.39 -12.57 -2.30
CA PRO A 94 -11.00 -13.14 -3.49
C PRO A 94 -11.97 -12.13 -4.10
N GLY A 95 -11.61 -11.58 -5.27
CA GLY A 95 -12.37 -10.50 -5.93
C GLY A 95 -11.54 -9.56 -6.80
N SER A 96 -10.22 -9.55 -6.64
CA SER A 96 -9.28 -8.62 -7.30
C SER A 96 -8.60 -9.18 -8.56
N ASP A 97 -9.02 -10.34 -9.05
CA ASP A 97 -8.37 -11.01 -10.16
C ASP A 97 -8.84 -10.42 -11.50
N LYS A 98 -8.04 -9.54 -12.11
CA LYS A 98 -7.91 -9.42 -13.58
C LYS A 98 -6.70 -8.57 -13.97
N GLY A 99 -5.54 -9.21 -14.17
CA GLY A 99 -4.49 -8.55 -14.96
C GLY A 99 -3.05 -9.02 -14.84
N LYS A 100 -2.77 -10.32 -14.69
CA LYS A 100 -1.42 -10.83 -15.02
C LYS A 100 -1.15 -10.66 -16.52
N LYS A 101 -0.61 -9.52 -16.95
CA LYS A 101 0.07 -9.42 -18.25
C LYS A 101 1.54 -9.78 -18.07
N LYS A 102 1.84 -11.00 -18.52
CA LYS A 102 3.17 -11.58 -18.69
C LYS A 102 4.11 -10.58 -19.37
N LYS A 103 5.29 -10.34 -18.79
CA LYS A 103 6.43 -9.78 -19.54
C LYS A 103 6.80 -10.82 -20.60
N SER A 104 6.52 -10.51 -21.87
CA SER A 104 7.06 -11.27 -23.00
C SER A 104 8.43 -10.71 -23.31
N GLN A 105 9.41 -11.61 -23.32
CA GLN A 105 10.73 -11.42 -23.92
C GLN A 105 10.60 -11.48 -25.45
#